data_AF-A0A7C9LAC2-F1
#
_entry.id   AF-A0A7C9LAC2-F1
#
_cell.length_a   1.000
_cell.length_b   1.000
_cell.length_c   1.000
_cell.angle_alpha   90.00
_cell.angle_beta   90.00
_cell.angle_gamma   90.00
#
_symmetry.space_group_name_H-M   'P 1'
#
loop_
_entity.id
_entity.type
_entity.pdbx_description
1 polymer ?
#
loop_
_entity_poly.entity_id
_entity_poly.type
_entity_poly.pdbx_seq_one_letter_code
_entity_poly.pdbx_strand_id
1 'polypeptide(L)' 'MNKVTDRVKKHRQQLRKSGLRPVQIWVPDTRLPHFKEECRRQSHLATAIQDKETDTLLEGAMNELADSGDWE' A
#
# COMPACT_ATOMS: atom_id res chain seq x y z
N MET A 1 7.69 -16.82 24.21
CA MET A 1 6.70 -15.85 23.68
C MET A 1 7.40 -14.99 22.62
N ASN A 2 7.11 -15.19 21.34
CA ASN A 2 7.78 -14.44 20.27
C ASN A 2 6.98 -13.16 19.98
N LYS A 3 7.33 -12.06 20.65
CA LYS A 3 6.55 -10.80 20.65
C LYS A 3 6.19 -10.29 19.24
N VAL A 4 7.03 -10.57 18.24
CA VAL A 4 6.79 -10.18 16.84
C VAL A 4 5.62 -10.95 16.22
N THR A 5 5.54 -12.27 16.44
CA THR A 5 4.48 -13.10 15.85
C THR A 5 3.11 -12.72 16.42
N ASP A 6 3.06 -12.42 17.71
CA ASP A 6 1.82 -12.01 18.38
C ASP A 6 1.34 -10.64 17.89
N ARG A 7 2.26 -9.68 17.71
CA ARG A 7 1.95 -8.36 17.14
C ARG A 7 1.41 -8.48 15.71
N VAL A 8 2.06 -9.27 14.85
CA VAL A 8 1.63 -9.47 13.46
C VAL A 8 0.26 -10.15 13.42
N LYS A 9 -0.01 -11.11 14.32
CA LYS A 9 -1.30 -11.79 14.42
C LYS A 9 -2.42 -10.83 14.82
N LYS A 10 -2.20 -10.01 15.85
CA LYS A 10 -3.17 -8.98 16.30
C LYS A 10 -3.49 -7.99 15.18
N HIS A 11 -2.47 -7.46 14.50
CA HIS A 11 -2.65 -6.52 13.40
C HIS A 11 -3.45 -7.13 12.24
N ARG A 12 -3.12 -8.35 11.80
CA ARG A 12 -3.89 -9.05 10.75
C ARG A 12 -5.34 -9.37 11.17
N GLN A 13 -5.61 -9.55 12.46
CA GLN A 13 -6.99 -9.74 12.95
C GLN A 13 -7.79 -8.44 12.86
N GLN A 14 -7.19 -7.28 13.19
CA GLN A 14 -7.83 -5.97 13.02
C GLN A 14 -8.17 -5.71 11.54
N LEU A 15 -7.19 -5.88 10.64
CA LEU A 15 -7.42 -5.68 9.19
C LEU A 15 -8.55 -6.57 8.64
N ARG A 16 -8.64 -7.82 9.10
CA ARG A 16 -9.74 -8.72 8.70
C ARG A 16 -11.11 -8.25 9.20
N LYS A 17 -11.17 -7.67 10.41
CA LYS A 17 -12.42 -7.09 10.94
C LYS A 17 -12.86 -5.87 10.14
N SER A 18 -11.92 -5.08 9.63
CA SER A 18 -12.16 -3.95 8.72
C SER A 18 -12.46 -4.39 7.28
N GLY A 19 -12.70 -5.69 7.02
CA GLY A 19 -13.07 -6.19 5.70
C GLY A 19 -11.90 -6.44 4.74
N LEU A 20 -10.65 -6.26 5.17
CA LEU A 20 -9.48 -6.43 4.31
C LEU A 20 -9.00 -7.89 4.26
N ARG A 21 -8.62 -8.35 3.07
CA ARG A 21 -8.01 -9.68 2.85
C ARG A 21 -6.50 -9.54 2.63
N PRO A 22 -5.66 -10.30 3.37
CA PRO A 22 -4.23 -10.32 3.09
C PRO A 22 -3.96 -10.95 1.72
N VAL A 23 -3.17 -10.28 0.89
CA VAL A 23 -2.62 -10.81 -0.37
C VAL A 23 -1.11 -10.90 -0.26
N GLN A 24 -0.54 -11.98 -0.78
CA GLN A 24 0.91 -12.15 -0.87
C GLN A 24 1.31 -11.88 -2.31
N ILE A 25 2.10 -10.83 -2.50
CA ILE A 25 2.65 -10.43 -3.79
C ILE A 25 4.17 -10.46 -3.70
N TRP A 26 4.81 -10.75 -4.83
CA TRP A 26 6.26 -10.60 -4.97
C TRP A 26 6.56 -9.17 -5.38
N VAL A 27 7.41 -8.50 -4.62
CA VAL A 27 7.88 -7.14 -4.90
C VAL A 27 9.39 -7.17 -5.16
N PRO A 28 9.94 -6.19 -5.89
CA PRO A 28 11.40 -6.07 -6.05
C PRO A 28 12.09 -5.98 -4.69
N ASP A 29 13.30 -6.56 -4.58
CA ASP A 29 14.08 -6.51 -3.34
C ASP A 29 14.51 -5.07 -3.05
N THR A 30 13.94 -4.50 -2.00
CA THR A 30 14.12 -3.10 -1.60
C THR A 30 15.49 -2.80 -1.01
N ARG A 31 16.30 -3.84 -0.76
CA ARG A 31 17.67 -3.72 -0.20
C ARG A 31 18.72 -3.57 -1.29
N LEU A 32 18.36 -3.75 -2.56
CA LEU A 32 19.29 -3.57 -3.66
C LEU A 32 19.70 -2.10 -3.77
N PRO A 33 20.99 -1.80 -4.03
CA PRO A 33 21.49 -0.42 -4.07
C PRO A 33 20.76 0.44 -5.12
N HIS A 34 20.30 -0.18 -6.21
CA HIS A 34 19.59 0.47 -7.31
C HIS A 34 18.08 0.62 -7.10
N PHE A 35 17.52 0.10 -6.00
CA PHE A 35 16.08 0.14 -5.78
C PHE A 35 15.55 1.58 -5.78
N LYS A 36 16.30 2.52 -5.19
CA LYS A 36 15.91 3.95 -5.17
C LYS A 36 15.90 4.58 -6.57
N GLU A 37 16.80 4.16 -7.45
CA GLU A 37 16.85 4.63 -8.85
C GLU A 37 15.67 4.06 -9.64
N GLU A 38 15.38 2.78 -9.45
CA GLU A 38 14.25 2.11 -10.08
C GLU A 38 12.90 2.69 -9.61
N CYS A 39 12.74 3.00 -8.32
CA CYS A 39 11.55 3.69 -7.83
C CYS A 39 11.34 5.02 -8.55
N ARG A 40 12.38 5.85 -8.69
CA ARG A 40 12.29 7.13 -9.40
C ARG A 40 11.90 6.92 -10.86
N ARG A 41 12.56 5.99 -11.55
CA ARG A 41 12.28 5.68 -12.95
C ARG A 41 10.83 5.24 -13.15
N GLN A 42 10.31 4.38 -12.28
CA GLN A 42 8.93 3.88 -12.33
C GLN A 42 7.90 4.97 -11.99
N SER A 43 8.17 5.81 -10.98
CA SER A 43 7.32 6.97 -10.69
C SER A 43 7.21 7.90 -11.89
N HIS A 44 8.32 8.20 -12.57
CA HIS A 44 8.29 9.01 -13.79
C HIS A 44 7.47 8.38 -14.91
N LEU A 45 7.59 7.06 -15.11
CA LEU A 45 6.79 6.34 -16.10
C LEU A 45 5.29 6.36 -15.76
N ALA A 46 4.94 6.15 -14.49
CA ALA A 46 3.56 6.21 -14.03
C ALA A 46 2.95 7.61 -14.29
N THR A 47 3.68 8.68 -13.98
CA THR A 47 3.24 10.05 -14.27
C THR A 47 3.13 10.33 -15.77
N ALA A 48 3.99 9.73 -16.60
CA ALA A 48 3.97 9.94 -18.05
C ALA A 48 2.76 9.28 -18.73
N ILE A 49 2.22 8.20 -18.16
CA ILE A 49 1.05 7.46 -18.67
C ILE A 49 -0.22 8.04 -18.03
N GLN A 50 -0.37 9.36 -18.05
CA GLN A 50 -1.42 10.05 -17.32
C GLN A 50 -2.81 9.73 -17.89
N ASP A 51 -3.54 8.84 -17.21
CA ASP A 51 -4.96 8.62 -17.42
C ASP A 51 -5.74 9.44 -16.39
N LYS A 52 -6.29 10.56 -16.85
CA LYS A 52 -7.06 11.49 -16.00
C LYS A 52 -8.25 10.84 -15.33
N GLU A 53 -8.89 9.84 -15.95
CA GLU A 53 -10.03 9.15 -15.36
C GLU A 53 -9.57 8.29 -14.18
N THR A 54 -8.49 7.53 -14.36
CA THR A 54 -7.88 6.73 -13.29
C THR A 54 -7.33 7.60 -12.16
N ASP A 55 -6.66 8.72 -12.46
CA ASP A 55 -6.16 9.66 -11.45
C ASP A 55 -7.31 10.22 -10.60
N THR A 56 -8.40 10.67 -11.24
CA THR A 56 -9.59 11.20 -10.55
C THR A 56 -10.26 10.13 -9.69
N LEU A 57 -10.36 8.89 -10.20
CA LEU A 57 -10.91 7.75 -9.45
C LEU A 57 -10.07 7.44 -8.21
N LEU A 58 -8.74 7.39 -8.35
CA LEU A 58 -7.81 7.12 -7.25
C LEU A 58 -7.85 8.21 -6.19
N GLU A 59 -7.86 9.48 -6.60
CA GLU A 59 -7.95 10.62 -5.68
C GLU A 59 -9.28 10.60 -4.90
N GLY A 60 -10.39 10.29 -5.57
CA GLY A 60 -11.70 10.09 -4.92
C GLY A 60 -11.67 8.97 -3.89
N ALA A 61 -11.15 7.79 -4.25
CA ALA A 61 -11.04 6.65 -3.34
C ALA A 61 -10.13 6.93 -2.14
N MET A 62 -9.03 7.67 -2.34
CA MET A 62 -8.14 8.07 -1.24
C MET A 62 -8.82 9.04 -0.28
N ASN A 63 -9.59 10.00 -0.78
CA ASN A 63 -10.34 10.93 0.06
C ASN A 63 -11.45 10.22 0.85
N GLU A 64 -12.19 9.29 0.24
CA GLU A 64 -13.18 8.47 0.95
C GLU A 64 -12.57 7.63 2.08
N LEU A 65 -11.39 7.03 1.84
CA LEU A 65 -10.64 6.27 2.85
C LEU A 65 -10.01 7.16 3.94
N ALA A 66 -9.70 8.42 3.63
CA ALA A 66 -9.17 9.38 4.60
C ALA A 66 -10.29 9.92 5.51
N ASP A 67 -11.49 10.13 4.95
CA ASP A 67 -12.69 10.55 5.69
C ASP A 67 -13.26 9.43 6.57
N SER A 68 -13.00 8.16 6.26
CA SER A 68 -13.34 7.03 7.13
C SER A 68 -12.37 6.90 8.32
N GLY A 69 -11.96 8.02 8.92
CA GLY A 69 -10.91 8.19 9.92
C GLY A 69 -11.08 7.41 11.22
N ASP A 70 -11.07 6.09 11.13
CA ASP A 70 -11.04 5.13 12.22
C ASP A 70 -9.77 4.29 12.07
N TRP A 71 -8.62 4.96 12.25
CA TRP A 71 -7.28 4.36 12.27
C TRP A 71 -6.72 4.23 13.71
N GLU A 72 -7.57 4.06 14.72
CA GLU A 72 -7.14 3.66 16.09
C GLU A 72 -6.87 2.15 16.25
#